data_AF-A0A9D6EG47-F1
#
_entry.id   AF-A0A9D6EG47-F1
#
_cell.length_a   1.000
_cell.length_b   1.000
_cell.length_c   1.000
_cell.angle_alpha   90.00
_cell.angle_beta   90.00
_cell.angle_gamma   90.00
#
_symmetry.space_group_name_H-M   'P 1'
#
loop_
_entity.id
_entity.type
_entity.pdbx_description
1 polymer ?
#
loop_
_entity_poly.entity_id
_entity_poly.type
_entity_poly.pdbx_seq_one_letter_code
_entity_poly.pdbx_strand_id
1 'polypeptide(L)'
;MTPREIRFRQAAIAYFVYGLLYMAGAIYLASLGIGTQRMTGVTGGIVWFVLGTLLIVVFPWFITQGPRAPGYLWFTRILTLLVAFRAFGVGQVALRPTIPTVPLPGGGEISMALGAWVFFLITLGTMVMLAHASWSRQR
;
A
#
# COMPACT_ATOMS: atom_id res chain seq x y z
N MET A 1 24.49 1.01 12.12
CA MET A 1 23.12 1.52 11.96
C MET A 1 22.51 1.71 13.33
N THR A 2 21.87 2.85 13.58
CA THR A 2 21.16 3.10 14.85
C THR A 2 19.85 2.30 14.90
N PRO A 3 19.31 1.99 16.10
CA PRO A 3 18.01 1.33 16.22
C PRO A 3 16.88 2.05 15.47
N ARG A 4 16.95 3.40 15.41
CA ARG A 4 16.01 4.22 14.64
C ARG A 4 16.13 3.97 13.14
N GLU A 5 17.35 3.92 12.59
CA GLU A 5 17.56 3.63 11.16
C GLU A 5 17.02 2.25 10.76
N ILE A 6 17.18 1.24 11.62
CA ILE A 6 16.65 -0.11 11.37
C ILE A 6 15.12 -0.07 11.25
N ARG A 7 14.43 0.63 12.17
CA ARG A 7 12.96 0.78 12.13
C ARG A 7 12.48 1.48 10.86
N PHE A 8 13.13 2.57 10.46
CA PHE A 8 12.78 3.26 9.21
C PHE A 8 13.05 2.39 7.97
N ARG A 9 14.11 1.59 7.98
CA ARG A 9 14.39 0.63 6.90
C ARG A 9 13.33 -0.47 6.84
N GLN A 10 12.92 -1.02 7.98
CA GLN A 10 11.83 -2.01 8.05
C GLN A 10 10.51 -1.42 7.55
N ALA A 11 10.18 -0.18 7.93
CA ALA A 11 8.98 0.50 7.48
C ALA A 11 9.01 0.79 5.96
N ALA A 12 10.17 1.17 5.42
CA ALA A 12 10.36 1.34 3.98
C ALA A 12 10.17 0.03 3.20
N ILE A 13 10.71 -1.09 3.71
CA ILE A 13 10.53 -2.41 3.11
C ILE A 13 9.06 -2.84 3.17
N ALA A 14 8.39 -2.66 4.32
CA ALA A 14 6.97 -2.96 4.46
C ALA A 14 6.12 -2.16 3.47
N TYR A 15 6.40 -0.86 3.33
CA TYR A 15 5.73 -0.01 2.35
C TYR A 15 5.99 -0.45 0.91
N PHE A 16 7.22 -0.81 0.58
CA PHE A 16 7.60 -1.30 -0.75
C PHE A 16 6.83 -2.58 -1.11
N VAL A 17 6.83 -3.58 -0.22
CA VAL A 17 6.11 -4.85 -0.43
C VAL A 17 4.60 -4.60 -0.56
N TYR A 18 4.03 -3.79 0.34
CA TYR A 18 2.62 -3.37 0.25
C TYR A 18 2.31 -2.71 -1.10
N GLY A 19 3.17 -1.80 -1.56
CA GLY A 19 3.02 -1.10 -2.83
C GLY A 19 3.07 -2.05 -4.04
N LEU A 20 3.98 -3.03 -4.04
CA LEU A 20 4.04 -4.07 -5.08
C LEU A 20 2.76 -4.91 -5.13
N LEU A 21 2.27 -5.36 -3.97
CA LEU A 21 1.03 -6.13 -3.89
C LEU A 21 -0.18 -5.31 -4.35
N TYR A 22 -0.23 -4.03 -3.99
CA TYR A 22 -1.27 -3.10 -4.44
C TYR A 22 -1.26 -2.95 -5.96
N MET A 23 -0.08 -2.72 -6.54
CA MET A 23 0.08 -2.58 -7.98
C MET A 23 -0.30 -3.87 -8.72
N ALA A 24 0.21 -5.02 -8.27
CA ALA A 24 -0.12 -6.31 -8.86
C ALA A 24 -1.63 -6.59 -8.80
N GLY A 25 -2.25 -6.37 -7.63
CA GLY A 25 -3.70 -6.54 -7.46
C GLY A 25 -4.51 -5.59 -8.34
N ALA A 26 -4.09 -4.33 -8.47
CA ALA A 26 -4.76 -3.36 -9.31
C ALA A 26 -4.62 -3.66 -10.81
N ILE A 27 -3.45 -4.09 -11.27
CA ILE A 27 -3.24 -4.56 -12.66
C ILE A 27 -4.12 -5.78 -12.93
N TYR A 28 -4.17 -6.72 -11.99
CA TYR A 28 -4.97 -7.93 -12.13
C TYR A 28 -6.46 -7.61 -12.24
N LEU A 29 -7.00 -6.81 -11.32
CA LEU A 29 -8.41 -6.39 -11.36
C LEU A 29 -8.73 -5.57 -12.63
N ALA A 30 -7.81 -4.70 -13.06
CA ALA A 30 -7.96 -3.95 -14.30
C ALA A 30 -8.03 -4.87 -15.53
N SER A 31 -7.23 -5.95 -15.57
CA SER A 31 -7.26 -6.95 -16.64
C SER A 31 -8.59 -7.72 -16.72
N LEU A 32 -9.31 -7.80 -15.59
CA LEU A 32 -10.65 -8.38 -15.50
C LEU A 32 -11.77 -7.35 -15.75
N GLY A 33 -11.44 -6.10 -16.08
CA GLY A 33 -12.40 -5.02 -16.27
C GLY A 33 -13.00 -4.47 -14.97
N ILE A 34 -12.43 -4.83 -13.82
CA ILE A 34 -12.93 -4.48 -12.48
C ILE A 34 -12.14 -3.28 -11.93
N GLY A 35 -12.84 -2.21 -11.56
CA GLY A 35 -12.29 -1.15 -10.69
C GLY A 35 -11.51 -0.02 -11.35
N THR A 36 -11.38 0.02 -12.69
CA THR A 36 -10.72 1.11 -13.43
C THR A 36 -11.67 1.97 -14.28
N GLN A 37 -12.97 1.99 -13.94
CA GLN A 37 -13.99 2.77 -14.66
C GLN A 37 -13.72 4.29 -14.75
N ARG A 38 -12.79 4.85 -13.95
CA ARG A 38 -12.37 6.26 -14.03
C ARG A 38 -11.12 6.50 -14.89
N MET A 39 -10.48 5.45 -15.42
CA MET A 39 -9.24 5.54 -16.20
C MET A 39 -9.50 5.09 -17.64
N THR A 40 -10.40 5.79 -18.32
CA THR A 40 -10.74 5.51 -19.71
C THR A 40 -9.61 5.97 -20.64
N GLY A 41 -8.87 5.02 -21.22
CA GLY A 41 -7.89 5.25 -22.30
C GLY A 41 -6.45 4.78 -22.01
N VAL A 42 -5.71 4.43 -23.06
CA VAL A 42 -4.31 3.94 -23.00
C VAL A 42 -3.40 4.89 -22.22
N THR A 43 -3.54 6.20 -22.44
CA THR A 43 -2.75 7.24 -21.77
C THR A 43 -3.05 7.31 -20.26
N GLY A 44 -4.32 7.16 -19.86
CA GLY A 44 -4.72 7.19 -18.46
C GLY A 44 -4.17 6.01 -17.67
N GLY A 45 -4.17 4.81 -18.27
CA GLY A 45 -3.59 3.61 -17.68
C GLY A 45 -2.07 3.70 -17.52
N ILE A 46 -1.35 4.20 -18.54
CA ILE A 46 0.11 4.38 -18.48
C ILE A 46 0.49 5.39 -17.40
N VAL A 47 -0.18 6.56 -17.36
CA VAL A 47 0.10 7.57 -16.34
C VAL A 47 -0.14 7.03 -14.94
N TRP A 48 -1.24 6.29 -14.73
CA TRP A 48 -1.53 5.67 -13.44
C TRP A 48 -0.45 4.65 -13.04
N PHE A 49 -0.02 3.79 -13.97
CA PHE A 49 1.02 2.79 -13.71
C PHE A 49 2.37 3.44 -13.40
N VAL A 50 2.77 4.46 -14.17
CA VAL A 50 4.01 5.20 -13.96
C VAL A 50 3.99 5.91 -12.62
N LEU A 51 2.90 6.62 -12.29
CA LEU A 51 2.75 7.29 -11.00
C LEU A 51 2.78 6.29 -9.85
N GLY A 52 2.03 5.19 -9.95
CA GLY A 52 2.03 4.17 -8.91
C GLY A 52 3.41 3.53 -8.71
N THR A 53 4.12 3.23 -9.80
CA THR A 53 5.48 2.69 -9.75
C THR A 53 6.46 3.69 -9.15
N LEU A 54 6.34 4.96 -9.54
CA LEU A 54 7.13 6.06 -8.97
C LEU A 54 6.90 6.14 -7.46
N LEU A 55 5.66 6.08 -6.99
CA LEU A 55 5.35 6.08 -5.57
C LEU A 55 5.94 4.87 -4.83
N ILE A 56 5.91 3.69 -5.45
CA ILE A 56 6.48 2.46 -4.88
C ILE A 56 7.99 2.56 -4.69
N VAL A 57 8.71 3.27 -5.56
CA VAL A 57 10.18 3.41 -5.45
C VAL A 57 10.57 4.62 -4.61
N VAL A 58 9.92 5.76 -4.86
CA VAL A 58 10.25 7.04 -4.26
C VAL A 58 9.89 7.06 -2.78
N PHE A 59 8.71 6.59 -2.37
CA PHE A 59 8.29 6.71 -0.98
C PHE A 59 9.15 5.89 -0.02
N PRO A 60 9.55 4.63 -0.30
CA PRO A 60 10.53 3.91 0.51
C PRO A 60 11.83 4.68 0.67
N TRP A 61 12.34 5.29 -0.41
CA TRP A 61 13.51 6.15 -0.32
C TRP A 61 13.29 7.28 0.68
N PHE A 62 12.22 8.07 0.56
CA PHE A 62 11.87 9.13 1.51
C PHE A 62 11.73 8.63 2.95
N ILE A 63 11.13 7.45 3.17
CA ILE A 63 11.01 6.83 4.49
C ILE A 63 12.40 6.51 5.06
N THR A 64 13.33 5.96 4.26
CA THR A 64 14.70 5.66 4.75
C THR A 64 15.49 6.90 5.17
N GLN A 65 15.11 8.08 4.67
CA GLN A 65 15.70 9.37 5.07
C GLN A 65 15.07 9.94 6.35
N GLY A 66 13.98 9.34 6.87
CA GLY A 66 13.26 9.75 8.08
C GLY A 66 14.10 10.01 9.34
N PRO A 67 15.17 9.25 9.60
CA PRO A 67 16.08 9.54 10.72
C PRO A 67 16.91 10.81 10.53
N ARG A 68 17.18 11.20 9.28
CA ARG A 68 18.19 12.21 8.93
C ARG A 68 17.67 13.65 9.00
N ALA A 69 16.38 13.87 8.74
CA ALA A 69 15.81 15.21 8.80
C ALA A 69 14.34 15.22 9.28
N PRO A 70 13.89 16.28 9.97
CA PRO A 70 12.51 16.40 10.44
C PRO A 70 11.48 16.41 9.31
N GLY A 71 11.83 16.88 8.11
CA GLY A 71 10.96 16.84 6.93
C GLY A 71 10.57 15.41 6.53
N TYR A 72 11.54 14.50 6.44
CA TYR A 72 11.29 13.09 6.12
C TYR A 72 10.55 12.34 7.23
N LEU A 73 10.76 12.75 8.49
CA LEU A 73 9.99 12.25 9.62
C LEU A 73 8.51 12.61 9.48
N TRP A 74 8.21 13.90 9.22
CA TRP A 74 6.83 14.37 9.01
C TRP A 74 6.18 13.74 7.78
N PHE A 75 6.93 13.55 6.70
CA PHE A 75 6.47 12.79 5.54
C PHE A 75 5.98 11.40 5.96
N THR A 76 6.78 10.66 6.73
CA THR A 76 6.41 9.32 7.21
C THR A 76 5.16 9.34 8.09
N ARG A 77 4.96 10.41 8.89
CA ARG A 77 3.75 10.60 9.71
C ARG A 77 2.51 10.83 8.87
N ILE A 78 2.58 11.74 7.90
CA ILE A 78 1.47 12.03 6.97
C ILE A 78 1.14 10.77 6.17
N LEU A 79 2.17 10.06 5.68
CA LEU A 79 2.00 8.80 4.97
C LEU A 79 1.32 7.74 5.84
N THR A 80 1.67 7.66 7.13
CA THR A 80 1.00 6.76 8.08
C THR A 80 -0.51 7.04 8.14
N LEU A 81 -0.90 8.32 8.23
CA LEU A 81 -2.32 8.72 8.25
C LEU A 81 -3.01 8.38 6.92
N LEU A 82 -2.34 8.58 5.79
CA LEU A 82 -2.87 8.23 4.48
C LEU A 82 -3.10 6.72 4.33
N VAL A 83 -2.14 5.90 4.79
CA VAL A 83 -2.26 4.44 4.81
C VAL A 83 -3.38 4.01 5.76
N ALA A 84 -3.54 4.67 6.91
CA ALA A 84 -4.65 4.41 7.83
C ALA A 84 -6.02 4.71 7.21
N PHE A 85 -6.16 5.84 6.52
CA PHE A 85 -7.37 6.16 5.75
C PHE A 85 -7.63 5.09 4.68
N ARG A 86 -6.57 4.60 4.01
CA ARG A 86 -6.72 3.53 3.03
C ARG A 86 -7.14 2.20 3.67
N ALA A 87 -6.59 1.86 4.83
CA ALA A 87 -6.98 0.67 5.59
C ALA A 87 -8.49 0.69 5.90
N PHE A 88 -9.04 1.85 6.26
CA PHE A 88 -10.49 1.99 6.46
C PHE A 88 -11.28 1.67 5.20
N GLY A 89 -10.87 2.22 4.04
CA GLY A 89 -11.52 1.93 2.76
C GLY A 89 -11.45 0.44 2.36
N VAL A 90 -10.30 -0.21 2.56
CA VAL A 90 -10.17 -1.66 2.30
C VAL A 90 -10.99 -2.49 3.30
N GLY A 91 -11.01 -2.09 4.57
CA GLY A 91 -11.82 -2.74 5.60
C GLY A 91 -13.31 -2.68 5.28
N GLN A 92 -13.81 -1.56 4.75
CA GLN A 92 -15.18 -1.47 4.26
C GLN A 92 -15.47 -2.46 3.13
N VAL A 93 -14.54 -2.61 2.17
CA VAL A 93 -14.67 -3.60 1.08
C VAL A 93 -14.64 -5.02 1.62
N ALA A 94 -13.82 -5.31 2.64
CA ALA A 94 -13.76 -6.62 3.27
C ALA A 94 -15.06 -6.99 4.02
N LEU A 95 -15.72 -6.00 4.64
CA LEU A 95 -16.98 -6.19 5.36
C LEU A 95 -18.21 -6.22 4.45
N ARG A 96 -18.18 -5.47 3.34
CA ARG A 96 -19.28 -5.36 2.38
C ARG A 96 -18.75 -5.49 0.95
N PRO A 97 -18.39 -6.71 0.53
CA PRO A 97 -17.88 -6.93 -0.82
C PRO A 97 -18.98 -6.70 -1.85
N THR A 98 -18.75 -5.78 -2.80
CA THR A 98 -19.66 -5.55 -3.94
C THR A 98 -19.59 -6.69 -4.96
N ILE A 99 -18.45 -7.39 -5.02
CA ILE A 99 -18.19 -8.49 -5.95
C ILE A 99 -18.04 -9.78 -5.12
N PRO A 100 -18.77 -10.86 -5.42
CA PRO A 100 -18.73 -12.07 -4.60
C PRO A 100 -17.42 -12.85 -4.74
N THR A 101 -16.95 -13.06 -5.96
CA THR A 101 -15.74 -13.83 -6.27
C THR A 101 -14.91 -13.14 -7.35
N VAL A 102 -13.60 -13.40 -7.30
CA VAL A 102 -12.64 -12.97 -8.32
C VAL A 102 -11.96 -14.24 -8.85
N PRO A 103 -11.87 -14.43 -10.17
CA PRO A 103 -11.11 -15.55 -10.71
C PRO A 103 -9.64 -15.43 -10.27
N LEU A 104 -8.94 -16.55 -10.12
CA LEU A 104 -7.51 -16.64 -9.84
C LEU A 104 -6.75 -17.02 -11.12
N PRO A 105 -5.49 -16.58 -11.26
CA PRO A 105 -4.62 -17.08 -12.31
C PRO A 105 -4.39 -18.58 -12.09
N GLY A 106 -4.89 -19.42 -13.02
CA GLY A 106 -4.81 -20.88 -12.93
C GLY A 106 -6.15 -21.63 -12.79
N GLY A 107 -7.29 -20.94 -12.88
CA GLY A 107 -8.61 -21.60 -13.06
C GLY A 107 -9.41 -21.85 -11.77
N GLY A 108 -9.09 -21.16 -10.67
CA GLY A 108 -9.90 -21.17 -9.44
C GLY A 108 -10.63 -19.84 -9.23
N GLU A 109 -11.50 -19.77 -8.22
CA GLU A 109 -12.11 -18.52 -7.76
C GLU A 109 -11.77 -18.30 -6.28
N ILE A 110 -11.49 -17.04 -5.92
CA ILE A 110 -11.33 -16.63 -4.53
C ILE A 110 -12.44 -15.65 -4.17
N SER A 111 -12.96 -15.76 -2.95
CA SER A 111 -13.88 -14.74 -2.42
C SER A 111 -13.17 -13.39 -2.38
N MET A 112 -13.83 -12.36 -2.90
CA MET A 112 -13.34 -10.98 -2.82
C MET A 112 -13.14 -10.55 -1.36
N ALA A 113 -13.98 -11.02 -0.45
CA ALA A 113 -13.85 -10.76 0.98
C ALA A 113 -12.54 -11.30 1.52
N LEU A 114 -12.16 -12.53 1.15
CA LEU A 114 -10.91 -13.14 1.59
C LEU A 114 -9.69 -12.35 1.08
N GLY A 115 -9.69 -11.98 -0.20
CA GLY A 115 -8.64 -11.14 -0.78
C GLY A 115 -8.54 -9.77 -0.10
N ALA A 116 -9.70 -9.14 0.17
CA ALA A 116 -9.77 -7.86 0.86
C ALA A 116 -9.30 -7.95 2.33
N TRP A 117 -9.61 -9.04 3.04
CA TRP A 117 -9.12 -9.28 4.40
C TRP A 117 -7.61 -9.46 4.44
N VAL A 118 -7.04 -10.26 3.53
CA VAL A 118 -5.58 -10.40 3.42
C VAL A 118 -4.94 -9.04 3.15
N PHE A 119 -5.47 -8.29 2.18
CA PHE A 119 -4.94 -6.97 1.84
C PHE A 119 -5.09 -5.97 3.00
N PHE A 120 -6.19 -6.04 3.75
CA PHE A 120 -6.42 -5.24 4.96
C PHE A 120 -5.37 -5.53 6.03
N LEU A 121 -5.08 -6.80 6.32
CA LEU A 121 -4.06 -7.19 7.29
C LEU A 121 -2.66 -6.71 6.90
N ILE A 122 -2.31 -6.81 5.61
CA ILE A 122 -1.04 -6.29 5.09
C ILE A 122 -1.00 -4.76 5.25
N THR A 123 -2.09 -4.06 4.94
CA THR A 123 -2.20 -2.61 5.09
C THR A 123 -2.03 -2.19 6.55
N LEU A 124 -2.66 -2.90 7.49
CA LEU A 124 -2.49 -2.68 8.93
C LEU A 124 -1.05 -2.91 9.38
N GLY A 125 -0.41 -4.00 8.91
CA GLY A 125 0.99 -4.29 9.20
C GLY A 125 1.91 -3.14 8.76
N THR A 126 1.74 -2.66 7.54
CA THR A 126 2.48 -1.50 7.00
C THR A 126 2.23 -0.23 7.82
N MET A 127 0.98 0.05 8.17
CA MET A 127 0.61 1.18 9.02
C MET A 127 1.31 1.13 10.38
N VAL A 128 1.31 -0.03 11.04
CA VAL A 128 1.96 -0.22 12.35
C VAL A 128 3.46 0.01 12.24
N MET A 129 4.11 -0.52 11.19
CA MET A 129 5.54 -0.31 10.98
C MET A 129 5.90 1.16 10.75
N LEU A 130 5.10 1.89 9.95
CA LEU A 130 5.29 3.31 9.71
C LEU A 130 5.05 4.16 10.98
N ALA A 131 3.98 3.86 11.72
CA ALA A 131 3.66 4.51 12.98
C ALA A 131 4.77 4.28 14.01
N HIS A 132 5.25 3.04 14.13
CA HIS A 132 6.33 2.69 15.05
C HIS A 132 7.64 3.41 14.70
N ALA A 133 8.00 3.48 13.40
CA ALA A 133 9.19 4.20 12.96
C ALA A 133 9.10 5.71 13.23
N SER A 134 7.93 6.33 13.03
CA SER A 134 7.76 7.80 13.07
C SER A 134 7.34 8.39 14.43
N TRP A 135 6.82 7.57 15.35
CA TRP A 135 6.45 7.99 16.71
C TRP A 135 7.25 7.35 17.84
N SER A 136 8.09 6.34 17.59
CA SER A 136 8.96 5.83 18.66
C SER A 136 9.95 6.92 19.09
N ARG A 137 9.79 7.42 20.31
CA ARG A 137 10.77 8.32 20.94
C ARG A 137 12.09 7.58 21.10
N GLN A 138 13.20 8.27 20.85
CA GLN A 138 14.56 7.79 21.09
C GLN A 138 14.66 7.29 22.54
N ARG A 139 14.67 5.97 22.69
CA ARG A 139 15.30 5.27 23.80
C ARG A 139 16.37 4.40 23.19
#